data_AF-A0A9E2E6F9-F1
#
_entry.id   AF-A0A9E2E6F9-F1
#
_cell.length_a   1.000
_cell.length_b   1.000
_cell.length_c   1.000
_cell.angle_alpha   90.00
_cell.angle_beta   90.00
_cell.angle_gamma   90.00
#
_symmetry.space_group_name_H-M   'P 1'
#
loop_
_entity.id
_entity.type
_entity.pdbx_description
1 polymer ?
#
loop_
_entity_poly.entity_id
_entity_poly.type
_entity_poly.pdbx_seq_one_letter_code
_entity_poly.pdbx_strand_id
1 'polypeptide(L)'
;ALIVLGALISVGNERQRKAIDSISQQTQAWAIEDLRLKRGQVEANISIDNPIAWLNTAASRALGRQTQLSAPEIAEDPFAVSFVDHYSGETLVFSLFSPKTLRKLSKAKRSELSKRTSQHPLIPWRKGITPLEMNMLNAGIRFDLELPVAWKGISKEEGGSEKLWVYILPR
;
A
#
# COMPACT_ATOMS: atom_id res chain seq x y z
N ALA A 1 -1.10 -48.11 5.09
CA ALA A 1 -1.51 -46.92 4.31
C ALA A 1 -1.22 -45.66 5.13
N LEU A 2 -0.01 -45.09 5.01
CA LEU A 2 0.49 -43.99 5.84
C LEU A 2 0.98 -42.79 5.00
N ILE A 3 0.40 -42.62 3.81
CA ILE A 3 0.73 -41.51 2.89
C ILE A 3 -0.49 -40.59 2.68
N VAL A 4 -1.69 -40.98 3.12
CA VAL A 4 -2.93 -40.21 2.89
C VAL A 4 -3.14 -39.11 3.96
N LEU A 5 -2.54 -39.23 5.15
CA LEU A 5 -2.72 -38.24 6.22
C LEU A 5 -1.96 -36.92 5.99
N GLY A 6 -0.83 -36.94 5.26
CA GLY A 6 -0.04 -35.73 4.98
C GLY A 6 -0.73 -34.76 4.00
N ALA A 7 -1.51 -35.28 3.06
CA ALA A 7 -2.20 -34.47 2.05
C ALA A 7 -3.47 -33.77 2.60
N LEU A 8 -4.16 -34.37 3.58
CA LEU A 8 -5.36 -33.81 4.19
C LEU A 8 -5.08 -32.63 5.13
N ILE A 9 -3.92 -32.64 5.82
CA ILE A 9 -3.46 -31.51 6.64
C ILE A 9 -3.06 -30.32 5.74
N SER A 10 -2.44 -30.59 4.59
CA SER A 10 -2.03 -29.54 3.63
C SER A 10 -3.20 -28.80 2.98
N VAL A 11 -4.32 -29.49 2.70
CA VAL A 11 -5.52 -28.85 2.11
C VAL A 11 -6.35 -28.12 3.17
N GLY A 12 -6.35 -28.62 4.42
CA GLY A 12 -6.98 -27.97 5.56
C GLY A 12 -6.33 -26.62 5.88
N ASN A 13 -5.00 -26.55 5.87
CA ASN A 13 -4.25 -25.35 6.23
C ASN A 13 -4.51 -24.17 5.27
N GLU A 14 -4.64 -24.44 3.96
CA GLU A 14 -4.92 -23.40 2.96
C GLU A 14 -6.38 -22.91 3.04
N ARG A 15 -7.33 -23.80 3.34
CA ARG A 15 -8.75 -23.41 3.53
C ARG A 15 -8.95 -22.65 4.84
N GLN A 16 -8.30 -23.09 5.92
CA GLN A 16 -8.30 -22.40 7.20
C GLN A 16 -7.60 -21.04 7.09
N ARG A 17 -6.46 -20.97 6.40
CA ARG A 17 -5.78 -19.70 6.13
C ARG A 17 -6.65 -18.75 5.32
N LYS A 18 -7.31 -19.23 4.26
CA LYS A 18 -8.27 -18.40 3.50
C LYS A 18 -9.47 -17.96 4.33
N ALA A 19 -9.97 -18.81 5.22
CA ALA A 19 -11.06 -18.45 6.13
C ALA A 19 -10.61 -17.41 7.15
N ILE A 20 -9.42 -17.56 7.73
CA ILE A 20 -8.79 -16.59 8.64
C ILE A 20 -8.51 -15.27 7.92
N ASP A 21 -7.96 -15.29 6.71
CA ASP A 21 -7.72 -14.12 5.89
C ASP A 21 -9.04 -13.41 5.53
N SER A 22 -10.08 -14.18 5.21
CA SER A 22 -11.42 -13.65 4.94
C SER A 22 -12.04 -13.00 6.17
N ILE A 23 -11.91 -13.64 7.34
CA ILE A 23 -12.38 -13.10 8.62
C ILE A 23 -11.60 -11.83 8.95
N SER A 24 -10.27 -11.85 8.84
CA SER A 24 -9.42 -10.68 9.07
C SER A 24 -9.78 -9.50 8.16
N GLN A 25 -10.08 -9.76 6.88
CA GLN A 25 -10.53 -8.72 5.95
C GLN A 25 -11.90 -8.17 6.33
N GLN A 26 -12.85 -9.03 6.71
CA GLN A 26 -14.17 -8.62 7.18
C GLN A 26 -14.10 -7.82 8.49
N THR A 27 -13.25 -8.23 9.43
CA THR A 27 -13.02 -7.50 10.69
C THR A 27 -12.39 -6.14 10.43
N GLN A 28 -11.40 -6.04 9.54
CA GLN A 28 -10.82 -4.75 9.17
C GLN A 28 -11.84 -3.83 8.49
N ALA A 29 -12.64 -4.36 7.56
CA ALA A 29 -13.68 -3.59 6.88
C ALA A 29 -14.75 -3.09 7.87
N TRP A 30 -15.19 -3.94 8.78
CA TRP A 30 -16.11 -3.56 9.85
C TRP A 30 -15.52 -2.50 10.78
N ALA A 31 -14.26 -2.64 11.20
CA ALA A 31 -13.59 -1.66 12.06
C ALA A 31 -13.41 -0.30 11.36
N ILE A 32 -13.11 -0.31 10.06
CA ILE A 32 -13.05 0.90 9.23
C ILE A 32 -14.41 1.60 9.19
N GLU A 33 -15.48 0.84 8.98
CA GLU A 33 -16.84 1.39 8.92
C GLU A 33 -17.33 1.90 10.28
N ASP A 34 -17.05 1.17 11.35
CA ASP A 34 -17.34 1.61 12.72
C ASP A 34 -16.61 2.92 13.06
N LEU A 35 -15.33 3.06 12.66
CA LEU A 35 -14.60 4.31 12.81
C LEU A 35 -15.21 5.46 12.00
N ARG A 36 -15.70 5.20 10.79
CA ARG A 36 -16.41 6.20 9.98
C ARG A 36 -17.68 6.68 10.65
N LEU A 37 -18.51 5.75 11.12
CA LEU A 37 -19.76 6.08 11.82
C LEU A 37 -19.49 6.87 13.10
N LYS A 38 -18.48 6.45 13.90
CA LYS A 38 -18.10 7.12 15.15
C LYS A 38 -17.49 8.50 14.94
N ARG A 39 -16.87 8.75 13.79
CA ARG A 39 -16.27 10.05 13.46
C ARG A 39 -17.31 11.12 13.14
N GLY A 40 -18.56 10.74 12.82
CA GLY A 40 -19.57 11.66 12.31
C GLY A 40 -19.17 12.27 10.96
N GLN A 41 -20.09 13.00 10.30
CA GLN A 41 -19.80 13.79 9.08
C GLN A 41 -18.93 15.01 9.39
N VAL A 42 -17.74 14.80 9.96
CA VAL A 42 -16.73 15.84 10.09
C VAL A 42 -15.95 15.89 8.78
N GLU A 43 -16.59 16.44 7.74
CA GLU A 43 -15.93 17.00 6.56
C GLU A 43 -15.36 18.36 6.96
N ALA A 44 -14.20 18.33 7.63
CA ALA A 44 -13.43 19.55 7.85
C ALA A 44 -12.72 19.95 6.55
N ASN A 45 -12.49 21.26 6.36
CA ASN A 45 -11.51 21.75 5.40
C ASN A 45 -10.12 21.22 5.80
N ILE A 46 -9.74 20.06 5.25
CA ILE A 46 -8.45 19.44 5.53
C ILE A 46 -7.39 20.18 4.71
N SER A 47 -6.51 20.89 5.42
CA SER A 47 -5.28 21.47 4.87
C SER A 47 -4.09 20.70 5.40
N ILE A 48 -3.13 20.39 4.52
CA ILE A 48 -1.89 19.70 4.87
C ILE A 48 -0.72 20.58 4.41
N ASP A 49 -0.07 21.22 5.37
CA ASP A 49 0.99 22.20 5.09
C ASP A 49 2.26 21.53 4.51
N ASN A 50 2.59 20.32 4.97
CA ASN A 50 3.73 19.56 4.47
C ASN A 50 3.32 18.09 4.18
N PRO A 51 2.97 17.78 2.92
CA PRO A 51 2.55 16.44 2.51
C PRO A 51 3.59 15.34 2.74
N ILE A 52 4.89 15.64 2.61
CA ILE A 52 5.96 14.65 2.81
C ILE A 52 6.12 14.34 4.30
N ALA A 53 6.05 15.35 5.16
CA ALA A 53 6.10 15.15 6.61
C ALA A 53 4.86 14.37 7.12
N TRP A 54 3.69 14.64 6.54
CA TRP A 54 2.48 13.85 6.77
C TRP A 54 2.70 12.39 6.37
N LEU A 55 3.20 12.13 5.15
CA LEU A 55 3.43 10.78 4.66
C LEU A 55 4.47 10.04 5.52
N ASN A 56 5.53 10.73 5.95
CA ASN A 56 6.54 10.16 6.84
C ASN A 56 5.93 9.72 8.18
N THR A 57 5.05 10.53 8.76
CA THR A 57 4.35 10.22 10.02
C THR A 57 3.42 9.02 9.83
N ALA A 58 2.65 9.00 8.75
CA ALA A 58 1.74 7.90 8.42
C ALA A 58 2.52 6.60 8.18
N ALA A 59 3.63 6.66 7.42
CA ALA A 59 4.48 5.50 7.12
C ALA A 59 5.16 4.97 8.39
N SER A 60 5.67 5.84 9.26
CA SER A 60 6.27 5.45 10.53
C SER A 60 5.30 4.65 11.40
N ARG A 61 4.04 5.10 11.48
CA ARG A 61 2.99 4.40 12.22
C ARG A 61 2.67 3.04 11.60
N ALA A 62 2.43 3.01 10.28
CA ALA A 62 2.05 1.79 9.60
C ALA A 62 3.16 0.73 9.64
N LEU A 63 4.43 1.14 9.52
CA LEU A 63 5.59 0.25 9.60
C LEU A 63 5.99 -0.12 11.02
N GLY A 64 5.44 0.57 12.04
CA GLY A 64 5.80 0.36 13.45
C GLY A 64 7.25 0.75 13.79
N ARG A 65 7.90 1.58 12.97
CA ARG A 65 9.28 2.05 13.15
C ARG A 65 9.42 3.50 12.69
N GLN A 66 10.41 4.21 13.20
CA GLN A 66 10.70 5.57 12.73
C GLN A 66 11.19 5.54 11.27
N THR A 67 10.68 6.45 10.46
CA THR A 67 11.11 6.69 9.08
C THR A 67 11.53 8.15 8.92
N GLN A 68 12.40 8.41 7.94
CA GLN A 68 12.75 9.74 7.49
C GLN A 68 12.86 9.73 5.97
N LEU A 69 11.78 10.14 5.32
CA LEU A 69 11.71 10.17 3.86
C LEU A 69 12.61 11.27 3.27
N SER A 70 13.32 10.93 2.20
CA SER A 70 14.11 11.85 1.37
C SER A 70 13.22 12.77 0.51
N ALA A 71 13.82 13.47 -0.45
CA ALA A 71 13.07 14.09 -1.53
C ALA A 71 12.32 13.01 -2.35
N PRO A 72 11.09 13.31 -2.83
CA PRO A 72 10.29 12.39 -3.64
C PRO A 72 10.90 12.23 -5.03
N GLU A 73 10.98 10.99 -5.49
CA GLU A 73 11.19 10.65 -6.89
C GLU A 73 9.85 10.17 -7.46
N ILE A 74 9.31 10.90 -8.43
CA ILE A 74 7.96 10.68 -8.95
C ILE A 74 8.09 9.95 -10.29
N ALA A 75 7.46 8.78 -10.40
CA ALA A 75 7.29 8.09 -11.68
C ALA A 75 6.03 8.60 -12.39
N GLU A 76 6.21 9.14 -13.60
CA GLU A 76 5.13 9.77 -14.39
C GLU A 76 4.07 8.77 -14.89
N ASP A 77 4.50 7.57 -15.34
CA ASP A 77 3.58 6.50 -15.70
C ASP A 77 4.19 5.15 -15.34
N PRO A 78 3.49 4.32 -14.54
CA PRO A 78 2.31 4.60 -13.72
C PRO A 78 2.65 5.33 -12.42
N PHE A 79 1.75 6.21 -11.99
CA PHE A 79 1.87 7.07 -10.81
C PHE A 79 2.29 6.31 -9.55
N ALA A 80 3.56 6.52 -9.18
CA ALA A 80 4.17 6.02 -7.97
C ALA A 80 5.20 7.03 -7.50
N VAL A 81 5.42 7.09 -6.19
CA VAL A 81 6.42 7.97 -5.59
C VAL A 81 7.38 7.12 -4.79
N SER A 82 8.67 7.20 -5.08
CA SER A 82 9.73 6.57 -4.30
C SER A 82 10.42 7.56 -3.39
N PHE A 83 10.84 7.06 -2.23
CA PHE A 83 11.62 7.76 -1.24
C PHE A 83 12.71 6.82 -0.74
N VAL A 84 13.86 7.37 -0.39
CA VAL A 84 14.85 6.67 0.42
C VAL A 84 14.53 6.99 1.88
N ASP A 85 14.37 5.95 2.70
CA ASP A 85 14.28 6.11 4.15
C ASP A 85 15.69 6.30 4.72
N HIS A 86 16.01 7.48 5.23
CA HIS A 86 17.34 7.77 5.76
C HIS A 86 17.70 6.96 7.01
N TYR A 87 16.71 6.43 7.76
CA TYR A 87 16.99 5.59 8.92
C TYR A 87 17.42 4.17 8.54
N SER A 88 16.66 3.49 7.67
CA SER A 88 17.01 2.13 7.24
C SER A 88 17.90 2.07 6.00
N GLY A 89 17.98 3.16 5.24
CA GLY A 89 18.59 3.23 3.91
C GLY A 89 17.91 2.30 2.89
N GLU A 90 16.64 1.97 3.09
CA GLU A 90 15.82 1.21 2.14
C GLU A 90 15.04 2.17 1.25
N THR A 91 14.71 1.73 0.03
CA THR A 91 13.82 2.50 -0.86
C THR A 91 12.38 2.08 -0.61
N LEU A 92 11.57 3.04 -0.17
CA LEU A 92 10.13 2.90 0.02
C LEU A 92 9.42 3.44 -1.21
N VAL A 93 8.62 2.60 -1.86
CA VAL A 93 7.78 3.00 -2.99
C VAL A 93 6.33 3.04 -2.53
N PHE A 94 5.68 4.18 -2.73
CA PHE A 94 4.27 4.41 -2.43
C PHE A 94 3.46 4.40 -3.72
N SER A 95 2.34 3.69 -3.71
CA SER A 95 1.44 3.61 -4.87
C SER A 95 -0.01 3.45 -4.42
N LEU A 96 -0.92 4.08 -5.18
CA LEU A 96 -2.37 3.86 -5.04
C LEU A 96 -2.79 2.48 -5.58
N PHE A 97 -1.90 1.78 -6.31
CA PHE A 97 -2.20 0.47 -6.87
C PHE A 97 -1.91 -0.67 -5.90
N SER A 98 -2.90 -1.55 -5.75
CA SER A 98 -2.72 -2.80 -5.02
C SER A 98 -1.75 -3.76 -5.73
N PRO A 99 -1.13 -4.70 -5.00
CA PRO A 99 -0.26 -5.72 -5.60
C PRO A 99 -0.97 -6.55 -6.68
N LYS A 100 -2.28 -6.77 -6.54
CA LYS A 100 -3.10 -7.48 -7.53
C LYS A 100 -3.21 -6.67 -8.83
N THR A 101 -3.42 -5.35 -8.72
CA THR A 101 -3.50 -4.43 -9.86
C THR A 101 -2.16 -4.33 -10.57
N LEU A 102 -1.06 -4.19 -9.82
CA LEU A 102 0.29 -4.18 -10.38
C LEU A 102 0.63 -5.47 -11.13
N ARG A 103 0.26 -6.64 -10.58
CA ARG A 103 0.43 -7.92 -11.28
C ARG A 103 -0.34 -7.96 -12.60
N LYS A 104 -1.56 -7.43 -12.66
CA LYS A 104 -2.34 -7.35 -13.92
C LYS A 104 -1.70 -6.41 -14.94
N LEU A 105 -1.31 -5.21 -14.53
CA LEU A 105 -0.61 -4.23 -15.38
C LEU A 105 0.68 -4.83 -15.97
N SER A 106 1.44 -5.55 -15.14
CA SER A 106 2.68 -6.22 -15.55
C SER A 106 2.50 -7.37 -16.54
N LYS A 107 1.29 -7.93 -16.64
CA LYS A 107 0.93 -9.01 -17.59
C LYS A 107 0.44 -8.43 -18.91
N ALA A 108 -0.32 -7.33 -18.87
CA ALA A 108 -0.81 -6.63 -20.05
C ALA A 108 0.34 -5.99 -20.86
N LYS A 109 1.31 -5.37 -20.20
CA LYS A 109 2.49 -4.73 -20.82
C LYS A 109 3.65 -5.71 -21.12
N ARG A 110 3.36 -6.98 -21.50
CA ARG A 110 4.40 -7.98 -21.86
C ARG A 110 4.84 -7.95 -23.32
N SER A 111 4.21 -7.15 -24.19
CA SER A 111 4.64 -7.03 -25.59
C SER A 111 5.99 -6.30 -25.68
N GLU A 112 6.84 -6.69 -26.63
CA GLU A 112 8.17 -6.10 -26.87
C GLU A 112 8.13 -4.55 -26.99
N LEU A 113 7.06 -4.00 -27.58
CA LEU A 113 6.82 -2.55 -27.72
C LEU A 113 6.53 -1.87 -26.37
N SER A 114 5.79 -2.53 -25.48
CA SER A 114 5.45 -2.00 -24.15
C SER A 114 6.59 -2.07 -23.13
N LYS A 115 7.74 -2.69 -23.48
CA LYS A 115 8.97 -2.63 -22.66
C LYS A 115 9.65 -1.26 -22.72
N ARG A 116 9.39 -0.48 -23.78
CA ARG A 116 9.99 0.84 -24.00
C ARG A 116 9.20 1.99 -23.37
N THR A 117 8.01 1.73 -22.85
CA THR A 117 7.12 2.77 -22.32
C THR A 117 6.73 2.46 -20.89
N SER A 118 7.15 3.34 -19.97
CA SER A 118 6.48 3.66 -18.71
C SER A 118 5.96 2.45 -17.92
N GLN A 119 6.90 1.73 -17.28
CA GLN A 119 6.60 0.62 -16.39
C GLN A 119 6.62 1.08 -14.94
N HIS A 120 5.71 0.55 -14.11
CA HIS A 120 5.70 0.87 -12.67
C HIS A 120 7.07 0.52 -12.10
N PRO A 121 7.64 1.36 -11.21
CA PRO A 121 8.93 1.07 -10.57
C PRO A 121 8.98 -0.30 -9.86
N LEU A 122 7.83 -0.93 -9.61
CA LEU A 122 7.68 -2.23 -8.93
C LEU A 122 7.56 -3.41 -9.90
N ILE A 123 7.40 -3.17 -11.21
CA ILE A 123 7.29 -4.24 -12.22
C ILE A 123 8.57 -5.08 -12.37
N PRO A 124 9.79 -4.50 -12.29
CA PRO A 124 11.02 -5.29 -12.28
C PRO A 124 11.13 -6.18 -11.02
N TRP A 125 10.61 -5.70 -9.90
CA TRP A 125 10.84 -6.28 -8.57
C TRP A 125 9.73 -7.23 -8.12
N ARG A 126 9.46 -8.26 -8.92
CA ARG A 126 8.28 -9.13 -8.72
C ARG A 126 8.37 -10.11 -7.55
N LYS A 127 9.56 -10.36 -7.00
CA LYS A 127 9.81 -11.40 -5.99
C LYS A 127 10.42 -10.77 -4.74
N GLY A 128 9.91 -11.16 -3.57
CA GLY A 128 10.49 -10.78 -2.28
C GLY A 128 10.02 -9.44 -1.70
N ILE A 129 9.29 -8.61 -2.46
CA ILE A 129 8.69 -7.39 -1.89
C ILE A 129 7.49 -7.77 -1.02
N THR A 130 7.53 -7.35 0.23
CA THR A 130 6.39 -7.43 1.15
C THR A 130 5.59 -6.12 1.04
N PRO A 131 4.39 -6.14 0.42
CA PRO A 131 3.54 -4.96 0.39
C PRO A 131 2.86 -4.75 1.75
N LEU A 132 2.83 -3.51 2.21
CA LEU A 132 2.06 -3.10 3.38
C LEU A 132 0.93 -2.18 2.93
N GLU A 133 -0.30 -2.50 3.33
CA GLU A 133 -1.46 -1.63 3.13
C GLU A 133 -1.51 -0.58 4.25
N MET A 134 -1.57 0.70 3.89
CA MET A 134 -1.86 1.81 4.80
C MET A 134 -3.33 2.21 4.67
N ASN A 135 -3.99 2.33 5.81
CA ASN A 135 -5.39 2.75 5.92
C ASN A 135 -5.63 3.42 7.29
N MET A 136 -6.89 3.75 7.59
CA MET A 136 -7.22 4.43 8.85
C MET A 136 -6.81 3.69 10.13
N LEU A 137 -6.70 2.36 10.07
CA LEU A 137 -6.40 1.54 11.25
C LEU A 137 -4.93 1.62 11.66
N ASN A 138 -4.01 1.79 10.70
CA ASN A 138 -2.57 1.74 10.97
C ASN A 138 -1.81 3.03 10.62
N ALA A 139 -2.36 3.89 9.75
CA ALA A 139 -1.73 5.13 9.34
C ALA A 139 -2.35 6.37 10.01
N GLY A 140 -3.55 6.23 10.60
CA GLY A 140 -4.19 7.25 11.43
C GLY A 140 -5.68 7.41 11.13
N ILE A 141 -6.47 7.82 12.14
CA ILE A 141 -7.94 7.86 12.07
C ILE A 141 -8.53 8.77 10.97
N ARG A 142 -7.75 9.73 10.45
CA ARG A 142 -8.15 10.63 9.36
C ARG A 142 -7.49 10.33 8.02
N PHE A 143 -6.74 9.24 7.95
CA PHE A 143 -5.87 8.92 6.81
C PHE A 143 -6.62 8.92 5.47
N ASP A 144 -7.85 8.38 5.44
CA ASP A 144 -8.64 8.30 4.22
C ASP A 144 -9.05 9.66 3.65
N LEU A 145 -9.31 10.65 4.50
CA LEU A 145 -9.64 12.01 4.06
C LEU A 145 -8.40 12.88 3.81
N GLU A 146 -7.31 12.61 4.52
CA GLU A 146 -6.04 13.34 4.36
C GLU A 146 -5.26 12.87 3.13
N LEU A 147 -5.37 11.58 2.78
CA LEU A 147 -4.61 10.97 1.70
C LEU A 147 -4.82 11.65 0.34
N PRO A 148 -6.04 11.97 -0.14
CA PRO A 148 -6.22 12.67 -1.41
C PRO A 148 -5.53 14.04 -1.44
N VAL A 149 -5.59 14.80 -0.34
CA VAL A 149 -4.98 16.13 -0.21
C VAL A 149 -3.46 16.03 -0.20
N ALA A 150 -2.91 15.13 0.62
CA ALA A 150 -1.47 14.90 0.69
C ALA A 150 -0.92 14.36 -0.62
N TRP A 151 -1.62 13.39 -1.24
CA TRP A 151 -1.18 12.77 -2.48
C TRP A 151 -1.14 13.76 -3.63
N LYS A 152 -2.12 14.67 -3.72
CA LYS A 152 -2.10 15.79 -4.67
C LYS A 152 -0.91 16.71 -4.41
N GLY A 153 -0.58 16.99 -3.15
CA GLY A 153 0.59 17.79 -2.79
C GLY A 153 1.94 17.13 -3.16
N ILE A 154 2.02 15.80 -3.14
CA ILE A 154 3.25 15.05 -3.47
C ILE A 154 3.37 14.79 -4.98
N SER A 155 2.33 14.20 -5.57
CA SER A 155 2.34 13.68 -6.95
C SER A 155 1.82 14.66 -7.99
N LYS A 156 1.15 15.74 -7.55
CA LYS A 156 0.38 16.70 -8.37
C LYS A 156 -0.87 16.12 -9.05
N GLU A 157 -1.20 14.86 -8.78
CA GLU A 157 -2.36 14.16 -9.32
C GLU A 157 -3.41 13.89 -8.24
N GLU A 158 -4.67 13.81 -8.67
CA GLU A 158 -5.77 13.48 -7.77
C GLU A 158 -5.88 11.97 -7.54
N GLY A 159 -5.66 11.56 -6.28
CA GLY A 159 -5.83 10.18 -5.84
C GLY A 159 -7.15 10.00 -5.10
N GLY A 160 -8.14 9.36 -5.72
CA GLY A 160 -9.41 9.00 -5.08
C GLY A 160 -9.37 7.70 -4.26
N SER A 161 -8.19 7.28 -3.79
CA SER A 161 -8.07 6.04 -3.03
C SER A 161 -8.10 6.31 -1.54
N GLU A 162 -8.79 5.45 -0.79
CA GLU A 162 -8.81 5.45 0.68
C GLU A 162 -7.61 4.68 1.28
N LYS A 163 -6.79 4.08 0.42
CA LYS A 163 -5.70 3.18 0.77
C LYS A 163 -4.44 3.57 0.01
N LEU A 164 -3.30 3.45 0.68
CA LEU A 164 -2.00 3.61 0.07
C LEU A 164 -1.16 2.36 0.31
N TRP A 165 -0.43 1.92 -0.70
CA TRP A 165 0.43 0.74 -0.56
C TRP A 165 1.89 1.17 -0.47
N VAL A 166 2.58 0.64 0.53
CA VAL A 166 4.03 0.78 0.70
C VAL A 166 4.71 -0.50 0.27
N TYR A 167 5.76 -0.36 -0.53
CA TYR A 167 6.58 -1.44 -1.00
C TYR A 167 8.02 -1.15 -0.62
N ILE A 168 8.61 -2.04 0.17
CA ILE A 168 10.00 -1.94 0.60
C ILE A 168 10.86 -2.67 -0.43
N LEU A 169 11.74 -1.93 -1.11
CA LEU A 169 12.69 -2.52 -2.03
C LEU A 169 13.93 -3.00 -1.28
N PRO A 170 14.40 -4.24 -1.56
CA PRO A 170 15.69 -4.69 -1.05
C PRO A 170 16.81 -3.85 -1.67
N ARG A 171 17.89 -3.65 -0.91
CA ARG A 171 19.12 -3.01 -1.38
C ARG A 171 19.81 -3.82 -2.47
#